data_AF-A0AAE3LJA5-F1
#
_entry.id   AF-A0AAE3LJA5-F1
#
_cell.length_a   1.000
_cell.length_b   1.000
_cell.length_c   1.000
_cell.angle_alpha   90.00
_cell.angle_beta   90.00
_cell.angle_gamma   90.00
#
_symmetry.space_group_name_H-M   'P 1'
#
loop_
_entity.id
_entity.type
_entity.pdbx_description
1 polymer ?
#
loop_
_entity_poly.entity_id
_entity_poly.type
_entity_poly.pdbx_seq_one_letter_code
_entity_poly.pdbx_strand_id
1 'polypeptide(L)'
;MSTTIKEHARFDARLPKQQKQFFEKAAYLGGYRSLTDFVISTVQDKAKEIVQEKEQVIASERDSQIFFDAITNSKQPSKNLKNALEDYKVFVSNSKK
;
A
#
# COMPACT_ATOMS: atom_id res chain seq x y z
N MET A 1 23.27 -7.85 -16.27
CA MET A 1 22.00 -8.39 -15.76
C MET A 1 22.12 -8.52 -14.26
N SER A 2 21.48 -7.64 -13.51
CA SER A 2 21.55 -7.68 -12.04
C SER A 2 20.65 -8.82 -11.56
N THR A 3 21.24 -9.92 -11.13
CA THR A 3 20.54 -11.00 -10.42
C THR A 3 19.98 -10.43 -9.12
N THR A 4 18.67 -10.20 -9.07
CA THR A 4 17.97 -9.82 -7.84
C THR A 4 18.08 -10.99 -6.86
N ILE A 5 19.00 -10.89 -5.91
CA ILE A 5 19.09 -11.82 -4.80
C ILE A 5 17.80 -11.63 -3.99
N LYS A 6 16.94 -12.65 -3.94
CA LYS A 6 15.79 -12.65 -3.04
C LYS A 6 16.29 -12.85 -1.63
N GLU A 7 16.37 -11.78 -0.87
CA GLU A 7 16.67 -11.86 0.56
C GLU A 7 15.48 -12.51 1.29
N HIS A 8 15.77 -13.52 2.10
CA HIS A 8 14.77 -14.24 2.89
C HIS A 8 14.72 -13.68 4.32
N ALA A 9 13.51 -13.38 4.80
CA ALA A 9 13.27 -12.95 6.19
C ALA A 9 12.41 -13.98 6.93
N ARG A 10 12.53 -14.02 8.27
CA ARG A 10 11.75 -14.92 9.14
C ARG A 10 10.60 -14.16 9.81
N PHE A 11 9.51 -14.88 10.05
CA PHE A 11 8.38 -14.44 10.84
C PHE A 11 8.22 -15.40 12.03
N ASP A 12 8.40 -14.88 13.24
CA ASP A 12 8.35 -15.65 14.48
C ASP A 12 7.19 -15.17 15.36
N ALA A 13 6.31 -16.08 15.78
CA ALA A 13 5.16 -15.78 16.62
C ALA A 13 4.94 -16.86 17.69
N ARG A 14 4.54 -16.44 18.90
CA ARG A 14 4.09 -17.34 19.97
C ARG A 14 2.57 -17.30 20.06
N LEU A 15 1.95 -18.48 20.06
CA LEU A 15 0.50 -18.63 20.10
C LEU A 15 0.09 -19.44 21.34
N PRO A 16 -1.00 -19.07 22.04
CA PRO A 16 -1.65 -19.95 22.99
C PRO A 16 -2.02 -21.29 22.34
N LYS A 17 -1.95 -22.38 23.12
CA LYS A 17 -2.23 -23.74 22.62
C LYS A 17 -3.60 -23.86 21.95
N GLN A 18 -4.63 -23.26 22.56
CA GLN A 18 -6.00 -23.28 22.04
C GLN A 18 -6.10 -22.57 20.68
N GLN A 19 -5.41 -21.43 20.51
CA GLN A 19 -5.40 -20.70 19.25
C GLN A 19 -4.69 -21.49 18.15
N LYS A 20 -3.55 -22.12 18.47
CA LYS A 20 -2.86 -23.02 17.55
C LYS A 20 -3.77 -24.16 17.08
N GLN A 21 -4.43 -24.83 18.02
CA GLN A 21 -5.35 -25.94 17.71
C GLN A 21 -6.52 -25.49 16.81
N PHE A 22 -7.07 -24.30 17.08
CA PHE A 22 -8.11 -23.72 16.25
C PHE A 22 -7.63 -23.45 14.82
N PHE A 23 -6.45 -22.85 14.66
CA PHE A 23 -5.87 -22.61 13.35
C PHE A 23 -5.52 -23.89 12.61
N GLU A 24 -5.04 -24.93 13.29
CA GLU A 24 -4.77 -26.24 12.68
C GLU A 24 -6.06 -26.88 12.16
N LYS A 25 -7.16 -26.79 12.93
CA LYS A 25 -8.48 -27.24 12.48
C LYS A 25 -8.95 -26.46 11.25
N ALA A 26 -8.81 -25.13 11.26
CA ALA A 26 -9.18 -24.28 10.13
C ALA A 26 -8.34 -24.59 8.88
N ALA A 27 -7.02 -24.78 9.04
CA ALA A 27 -6.11 -25.14 7.97
C ALA A 27 -6.50 -26.48 7.33
N TYR A 28 -6.82 -27.49 8.15
CA TYR A 28 -7.28 -28.80 7.67
C TYR A 28 -8.59 -28.70 6.89
N LEU A 29 -9.60 -28.02 7.45
CA LEU A 29 -10.91 -27.87 6.80
C LEU A 29 -10.84 -27.02 5.53
N GLY A 30 -9.95 -26.02 5.50
CA GLY A 30 -9.72 -25.16 4.33
C GLY A 30 -8.84 -25.78 3.24
N GLY A 31 -8.33 -26.99 3.44
CA GLY A 31 -7.51 -27.69 2.44
C GLY A 31 -6.08 -27.17 2.31
N TYR A 32 -5.55 -26.49 3.33
CA TYR A 32 -4.17 -25.98 3.33
C TYR A 32 -3.18 -27.10 3.60
N ARG A 33 -1.97 -26.98 3.04
CA ARG A 33 -0.94 -28.03 3.16
C ARG A 33 -0.32 -28.09 4.54
N SER A 34 -0.32 -26.98 5.27
CA SER A 34 0.21 -26.86 6.63
C SER A 34 -0.37 -25.65 7.35
N LEU A 35 -0.17 -25.58 8.67
CA LEU A 35 -0.51 -24.39 9.47
C LEU A 35 0.25 -23.15 8.98
N THR A 36 1.53 -23.29 8.60
CA THR A 36 2.34 -22.18 8.09
C THR A 36 1.77 -21.66 6.76
N ASP A 37 1.42 -22.57 5.85
CA ASP A 37 0.80 -22.21 4.56
C ASP A 37 -0.52 -21.46 4.76
N PHE A 38 -1.37 -21.95 5.68
CA PHE A 38 -2.60 -21.28 6.07
C PHE A 38 -2.36 -19.86 6.60
N VAL A 39 -1.46 -19.70 7.56
CA VAL A 39 -1.18 -18.39 8.19
C VAL A 39 -0.60 -17.41 7.16
N ILE A 40 0.40 -17.82 6.38
CA ILE A 40 1.05 -16.93 5.41
C ILE A 40 0.07 -16.52 4.31
N SER A 41 -0.68 -17.47 3.75
CA SER A 41 -1.65 -17.17 2.68
C SER A 41 -2.76 -16.24 3.17
N THR A 42 -3.33 -16.53 4.34
CA THR A 42 -4.44 -15.73 4.91
C THR A 42 -3.97 -14.30 5.25
N VAL A 43 -2.79 -14.18 5.87
CA VAL A 43 -2.21 -12.86 6.20
C VAL A 43 -1.86 -12.08 4.93
N GLN A 44 -1.32 -12.75 3.91
CA GLN A 44 -0.99 -12.13 2.63
C GLN A 44 -2.23 -11.57 1.93
N ASP A 45 -3.35 -12.28 1.95
CA ASP A 45 -4.60 -11.83 1.33
C ASP A 45 -5.21 -10.67 2.10
N LYS A 46 -5.24 -10.73 3.44
CA LYS A 46 -5.72 -9.61 4.25
C LYS A 46 -4.83 -8.38 4.13
N ALA A 47 -3.51 -8.57 4.02
CA ALA A 47 -2.58 -7.47 3.78
C ALA A 47 -2.85 -6.77 2.45
N LYS A 48 -3.11 -7.51 1.37
CA LYS A 48 -3.48 -6.93 0.07
C LYS A 48 -4.77 -6.11 0.16
N GLU A 49 -5.79 -6.65 0.83
CA GLU A 49 -7.05 -5.95 1.04
C GLU A 49 -6.85 -4.62 1.78
N ILE A 50 -6.08 -4.63 2.87
CA ILE A 50 -5.78 -3.41 3.65
C ILE A 50 -5.01 -2.39 2.82
N VAL A 51 -3.94 -2.81 2.13
CA VAL A 51 -3.14 -1.91 1.30
C VAL A 51 -4.00 -1.31 0.19
N GLN A 52 -4.78 -2.13 -0.51
CA GLN A 52 -5.70 -1.65 -1.54
C GLN A 52 -6.71 -0.66 -0.97
N GLU A 53 -7.35 -0.97 0.15
CA GLU A 53 -8.34 -0.08 0.78
C GLU A 53 -7.72 1.27 1.18
N LYS A 54 -6.49 1.30 1.68
CA LYS A 54 -5.86 2.52 2.21
C LYS A 54 -5.13 3.34 1.17
N GLU A 55 -4.59 2.73 0.12
CA GLU A 55 -3.81 3.40 -0.91
C GLU A 55 -4.62 3.73 -2.17
N GLN A 56 -5.88 3.28 -2.26
CA GLN A 56 -6.73 3.58 -3.40
C GLN A 56 -7.14 5.06 -3.43
N VAL A 57 -6.50 5.82 -4.33
CA VAL A 57 -6.74 7.27 -4.53
C VAL A 57 -8.08 7.55 -5.20
N ILE A 58 -8.55 6.65 -6.06
CA ILE A 58 -9.85 6.74 -6.73
C ILE A 58 -10.71 5.60 -6.21
N ALA A 59 -11.38 5.84 -5.09
CA ALA A 59 -12.16 4.83 -4.38
C ALA A 59 -13.66 4.89 -4.73
N SER A 60 -14.13 6.00 -5.31
CA SER A 60 -15.53 6.18 -5.71
C SER A 60 -15.70 6.71 -7.13
N GLU A 61 -16.89 6.53 -7.70
CA GLU A 61 -17.29 7.10 -8.98
C GLU A 61 -17.20 8.63 -8.97
N ARG A 62 -17.55 9.27 -7.85
CA ARG A 62 -17.39 10.71 -7.65
C ARG A 62 -15.92 11.12 -7.76
N ASP A 63 -15.02 10.40 -7.11
CA ASP A 63 -13.58 10.71 -7.17
C ASP A 63 -13.05 10.53 -8.59
N SER A 64 -13.53 9.50 -9.29
CA SER A 64 -13.15 9.25 -10.69
C SER A 64 -13.60 10.39 -11.60
N GLN A 65 -14.81 10.92 -11.41
CA GLN A 65 -15.31 12.05 -12.18
C GLN A 65 -14.50 13.32 -11.89
N ILE A 66 -14.22 13.62 -10.60
CA ILE A 66 -13.40 14.78 -10.21
C ILE A 66 -11.99 14.67 -10.82
N PHE A 67 -11.38 13.49 -10.76
CA PHE A 67 -10.06 13.24 -11.32
C PHE A 67 -10.06 13.38 -12.85
N PHE A 68 -11.05 12.79 -13.52
CA PHE A 68 -11.18 12.88 -14.97
C PHE A 68 -11.38 14.33 -15.44
N ASP A 69 -12.26 15.08 -14.77
CA ASP A 69 -12.50 16.49 -15.05
C ASP A 69 -11.24 17.34 -14.78
N ALA A 70 -10.47 17.03 -13.72
CA ALA A 70 -9.23 17.73 -13.43
C ALA A 70 -8.17 17.55 -14.53
N ILE A 71 -8.12 16.37 -15.17
CA ILE A 71 -7.19 16.09 -16.29
C ILE A 71 -7.69 16.70 -17.60
N THR A 72 -8.97 16.50 -17.93
CA THR A 72 -9.53 16.90 -19.23
C THR A 72 -9.86 18.39 -19.30
N ASN A 73 -10.23 18.99 -18.18
CA ASN A 73 -10.57 20.42 -18.05
C ASN A 73 -9.65 21.11 -17.05
N SER A 74 -8.33 21.01 -17.26
CA SER A 74 -7.34 21.57 -16.34
C SER A 74 -7.50 23.08 -16.17
N LYS A 75 -7.71 23.55 -14.94
CA LYS A 75 -7.80 24.97 -14.62
C LYS A 75 -6.40 25.60 -14.59
N GLN A 76 -6.32 26.89 -14.92
CA GLN A 76 -5.05 27.61 -14.78
C GLN A 76 -4.59 27.69 -13.31
N PRO A 77 -3.26 27.67 -13.05
CA PRO A 77 -2.72 27.80 -11.71
C PRO A 77 -3.19 29.06 -10.99
N SER A 78 -3.58 28.93 -9.72
CA SER A 78 -3.97 30.07 -8.88
C SER A 78 -2.78 31.00 -8.62
N LYS A 79 -3.07 32.27 -8.26
CA LYS A 79 -2.03 33.24 -7.87
C LYS A 79 -1.15 32.69 -6.73
N ASN A 80 -1.75 32.02 -5.75
CA ASN A 80 -1.03 31.41 -4.63
C ASN A 80 -0.07 30.31 -5.10
N LEU A 81 -0.49 29.46 -6.05
CA LEU A 81 0.37 28.39 -6.57
C LEU A 81 1.54 28.96 -7.39
N LYS A 82 1.31 30.05 -8.13
CA LYS A 82 2.38 30.77 -8.85
C LYS A 82 3.40 31.38 -7.88
N ASN A 83 2.92 32.03 -6.82
CA ASN A 83 3.80 32.60 -5.78
C ASN A 83 4.63 31.52 -5.08
N ALA A 84 4.01 30.40 -4.70
CA ALA A 84 4.73 29.28 -4.06
C ALA A 84 5.84 28.70 -4.97
N LEU A 85 5.63 28.69 -6.29
CA LEU A 85 6.66 28.31 -7.25
C LEU A 85 7.83 29.31 -7.27
N GLU A 86 7.55 30.60 -7.16
CA GLU A 86 8.59 31.63 -7.06
C GLU A 86 9.39 31.49 -5.76
N ASP A 87 8.72 31.29 -4.63
CA ASP A 87 9.36 31.05 -3.33
C ASP A 87 10.29 29.82 -3.37
N TYR A 88 9.81 28.73 -3.98
CA TYR A 88 10.62 27.52 -4.18
C TYR A 88 11.86 27.78 -5.05
N LYS A 89 11.73 28.54 -6.15
CA LYS A 89 12.87 28.89 -7.01
C LYS A 89 13.92 29.69 -6.24
N VAL A 90 13.49 30.66 -5.43
CA VAL A 90 14.37 31.45 -4.58
C VAL A 90 15.09 30.55 -3.57
N PHE A 91 14.35 29.67 -2.87
CA PHE A 91 14.92 28.70 -1.93
C PHE A 91 15.99 27.81 -2.57
N VAL A 92 15.68 27.17 -3.71
CA VAL A 92 16.64 26.30 -4.42
C VAL A 92 17.86 27.08 -4.91
N SER A 93 17.69 28.32 -5.36
CA SER A 93 18.80 29.17 -5.81
C SER A 93 19.74 29.56 -4.65
N ASN A 94 19.18 29.82 -3.47
CA ASN A 94 19.94 30.17 -2.27
C ASN A 94 20.64 28.95 -1.65
N SER A 95 20.06 27.75 -1.76
CA SER A 95 20.66 26.51 -1.27
C SER A 95 21.80 25.97 -2.16
N LYS A 96 22.01 26.55 -3.35
CA LYS A 96 23.11 26.21 -4.28
C LYS A 96 24.30 27.19 -4.19
N LYS A 97 24.24 28.18 -3.31
CA LYS A 97 25.37 29.06 -2.93
C LYS A 97 26.01 28.54 -1.65
#